data_AF-A0A7W1AY52-F1
#
_entry.id   AF-A0A7W1AY52-F1
#
_cell.length_a   1.000
_cell.length_b   1.000
_cell.length_c   1.000
_cell.angle_alpha   90.00
_cell.angle_beta   90.00
_cell.angle_gamma   90.00
#
_symmetry.space_group_name_H-M   'P 1'
#
loop_
_entity.id
_entity.type
_entity.pdbx_description
1 polymer ?
#
loop_
_entity_poly.entity_id
_entity_poly.type
_entity_poly.pdbx_seq_one_letter_code
_entity_poly.pdbx_strand_id
1 'polypeptide(L)'
;MMPSRRAFVAATLAGAALSPLPGATAQGGGQGSARRRRILVFDVNETMLDINALEPHFARAFGDGQVLREWFSTVLQYSNVATLAGPYSDFGAIAGAALDMVAAARRASLTPGDRD
;
A
#
# COMPACT_ATOMS: atom_id res chain seq x y z
N MET A 1 20.70 3.49 -15.91
CA MET A 1 20.00 4.79 -15.74
C MET A 1 18.50 4.51 -15.93
N MET A 2 17.76 4.39 -14.81
CA MET A 2 16.34 4.00 -14.78
C MET A 2 15.46 5.14 -15.31
N PRO A 3 14.54 4.91 -16.26
CA PRO A 3 13.65 5.96 -16.74
C PRO A 3 12.62 6.34 -15.68
N SER A 4 12.44 7.65 -15.51
CA SER A 4 11.53 8.31 -14.58
C SER A 4 10.06 7.96 -14.88
N ARG A 5 9.30 7.59 -13.83
CA ARG A 5 7.87 7.21 -13.84
C ARG A 5 6.89 8.35 -14.17
N ARG A 6 7.34 9.42 -14.83
CA ARG A 6 6.52 10.59 -15.17
C ARG A 6 6.06 10.62 -16.64
N ALA A 7 6.43 9.63 -17.45
CA ALA A 7 6.27 9.69 -18.91
C ALA A 7 5.07 8.93 -19.50
N PHE A 8 4.08 8.51 -18.71
CA PHE A 8 2.98 7.66 -19.23
C PHE A 8 1.68 8.40 -19.61
N VAL A 9 1.61 9.72 -19.51
CA VAL A 9 0.42 10.47 -19.94
C VAL A 9 0.80 11.68 -20.79
N ALA A 10 1.26 11.41 -22.01
CA ALA A 10 1.35 12.42 -23.08
C ALA A 10 1.19 11.73 -24.44
N ALA A 11 -0.01 11.21 -24.71
CA ALA A 11 -0.37 10.68 -26.01
C ALA A 11 -0.70 11.85 -26.97
N THR A 12 0.26 12.11 -27.87
CA THR A 12 0.11 12.48 -29.29
C THR A 12 -1.27 12.93 -29.81
N LEU A 13 -1.35 14.18 -30.27
CA LEU A 13 -1.99 14.53 -31.56
C LEU A 13 -1.27 15.73 -32.18
N ALA A 14 -0.60 15.48 -33.30
CA ALA A 14 -0.17 16.48 -34.27
C ALA A 14 -1.35 16.82 -35.20
N GLY A 15 -1.52 18.10 -35.56
CA GLY A 15 -2.54 18.50 -36.54
C GLY A 15 -2.58 20.00 -36.80
N ALA A 16 -1.95 20.39 -37.90
CA ALA A 16 -2.01 21.61 -38.72
C ALA A 16 -2.93 22.80 -38.34
N ALA A 17 -2.36 23.98 -38.57
CA ALA A 17 -2.93 25.33 -38.49
C ALA A 17 -4.18 25.57 -39.36
N LEU A 18 -5.12 26.36 -38.82
CA LEU A 18 -6.01 27.27 -39.55
C LEU A 18 -6.53 28.33 -38.57
N SER A 19 -6.07 29.57 -38.73
CA SER A 19 -6.51 30.74 -37.94
C SER A 19 -7.95 31.14 -38.29
N PRO A 20 -8.85 31.38 -37.31
CA PRO A 20 -10.12 32.04 -37.57
C PRO A 20 -10.03 33.57 -37.38
N LEU A 21 -10.77 34.27 -38.25
CA LEU A 21 -10.96 35.73 -38.35
C LEU A 21 -11.49 36.38 -37.04
N PRO A 22 -11.25 37.70 -36.84
CA PRO A 22 -11.71 38.42 -35.67
C PRO A 22 -13.17 38.85 -35.82
N GLY A 23 -13.97 38.63 -34.77
CA GLY A 23 -15.29 39.27 -34.62
C GLY A 23 -16.49 38.33 -34.72
N ALA A 24 -16.72 37.56 -33.66
CA ALA A 24 -18.06 37.10 -33.29
C ALA A 24 -18.06 36.80 -31.78
N THR A 25 -18.18 37.86 -30.99
CA THR A 25 -18.49 37.78 -29.56
C THR A 25 -19.92 37.31 -29.38
N ALA A 26 -20.11 36.04 -29.03
CA ALA A 26 -21.22 35.57 -28.19
C ALA A 26 -21.00 34.09 -27.86
N GLN A 27 -20.19 33.81 -26.84
CA GLN A 27 -20.33 32.57 -26.09
C GLN A 27 -20.49 32.93 -24.62
N GLY A 28 -21.77 32.98 -24.21
CA GLY A 28 -22.15 32.70 -22.84
C GLY A 28 -21.80 31.25 -22.54
N GLY A 29 -20.52 31.00 -22.28
CA GLY A 29 -20.03 29.73 -21.78
C GLY A 29 -20.28 29.69 -20.29
N GLY A 30 -21.40 29.06 -19.89
CA GLY A 30 -21.55 28.57 -18.54
C GLY A 30 -20.35 27.68 -18.23
N GLN A 31 -19.36 28.25 -17.53
CA GLN A 31 -18.23 27.50 -16.98
C GLN A 31 -18.78 26.66 -15.83
N GLY A 32 -19.39 25.53 -16.19
CA GLY A 32 -19.50 24.41 -15.27
C GLY A 32 -18.09 23.96 -14.94
N SER A 33 -17.54 24.47 -13.83
CA SER A 33 -16.33 23.94 -13.23
C SER A 33 -16.45 22.43 -13.21
N ALA A 34 -15.64 21.75 -14.03
CA ALA A 34 -15.59 20.30 -14.05
C ALA A 34 -15.19 19.86 -12.65
N ARG A 35 -16.18 19.47 -11.84
CA ARG A 35 -15.99 19.15 -10.43
C ARG A 35 -15.01 17.99 -10.34
N ARG A 36 -13.74 18.29 -10.06
CA ARG A 36 -12.72 17.27 -9.90
C ARG A 36 -13.17 16.35 -8.77
N ARG A 37 -13.36 15.06 -9.11
CA ARG A 37 -13.65 14.04 -8.11
C ARG A 37 -12.43 13.91 -7.21
N ARG A 38 -12.64 14.05 -5.90
CA ARG A 38 -11.62 13.77 -4.89
C ARG A 38 -11.64 12.26 -4.63
N ILE A 39 -10.49 11.61 -4.74
CA ILE A 39 -10.30 10.19 -4.43
C ILE A 39 -9.62 10.13 -3.07
N LEU A 40 -10.17 9.33 -2.17
CA LEU A 40 -9.56 9.00 -0.89
C LEU A 40 -9.05 7.56 -0.96
N VAL A 41 -7.79 7.35 -0.64
CA VAL A 41 -7.17 6.03 -0.55
C VAL A 41 -6.82 5.82 0.91
N PHE A 42 -7.34 4.73 1.48
CA PHE A 42 -7.08 4.34 2.85
C PHE A 42 -6.21 3.09 2.84
N ASP A 43 -5.22 3.07 3.72
CA ASP A 43 -4.58 1.81 4.07
C ASP A 43 -5.56 0.95 4.88
N VAL A 44 -5.41 -0.37 4.81
CA VAL A 44 -6.35 -1.32 5.42
C VAL A 44 -5.86 -1.74 6.80
N ASN A 45 -4.68 -2.33 6.87
CA ASN A 45 -4.14 -2.87 8.11
C ASN A 45 -3.78 -1.74 9.06
N GLU A 46 -4.14 -1.86 10.34
CA GLU A 46 -3.94 -0.85 11.40
C GLU A 46 -4.74 0.45 11.23
N THR A 47 -4.94 0.94 10.00
CA THR A 47 -5.70 2.17 9.73
C THR A 47 -7.21 1.94 9.72
N MET A 48 -7.69 0.95 8.94
CA MET A 48 -9.12 0.60 8.90
C MET A 48 -9.46 -0.59 9.80
N LEU A 49 -8.54 -1.54 9.91
CA LEU A 49 -8.69 -2.74 10.73
C LEU A 49 -7.76 -2.64 11.94
N ASP A 50 -8.34 -2.77 13.13
CA ASP A 50 -7.56 -2.76 14.37
C ASP A 50 -6.76 -4.05 14.50
N ILE A 51 -5.45 -3.92 14.29
CA ILE A 51 -4.51 -5.02 14.42
C ILE A 51 -4.36 -5.50 15.88
N ASN A 52 -4.69 -4.67 16.87
CA ASN A 52 -4.65 -5.08 18.29
C ASN A 52 -5.67 -6.17 18.62
N ALA A 53 -6.65 -6.42 17.74
CA ALA A 53 -7.52 -7.59 17.84
C ALA A 53 -6.75 -8.92 17.87
N LEU A 54 -5.51 -8.97 17.37
CA LEU A 54 -4.64 -10.15 17.41
C LEU A 54 -3.90 -10.32 18.74
N GLU A 55 -3.87 -9.31 19.62
CA GLU A 55 -3.10 -9.34 20.87
C GLU A 55 -3.38 -10.59 21.74
N PRO A 56 -4.63 -11.07 21.89
CA PRO A 56 -4.91 -12.30 22.65
C PRO A 56 -4.26 -13.55 22.05
N HIS A 57 -4.05 -13.60 20.73
CA HIS A 57 -3.36 -14.73 20.09
C HIS A 57 -1.87 -14.71 20.43
N PHE A 58 -1.25 -13.53 20.40
CA PHE A 58 0.14 -13.35 20.80
C PHE A 58 0.36 -13.60 22.30
N ALA A 59 -0.58 -13.16 23.15
CA ALA A 59 -0.53 -13.45 24.58
C ALA A 59 -0.60 -14.96 24.87
N ARG A 60 -1.40 -15.72 24.12
CA ARG A 60 -1.44 -17.19 24.25
C ARG A 60 -0.16 -17.87 23.76
N ALA A 61 0.34 -17.46 22.60
CA ALA A 61 1.50 -18.11 21.96
C ALA A 61 2.85 -17.75 22.64
N PHE A 62 2.99 -16.51 23.12
CA PHE A 62 4.26 -15.99 23.64
C PHE A 62 4.22 -15.63 25.13
N GLY A 63 3.06 -15.68 25.78
CA GLY A 63 2.87 -15.19 27.15
C GLY A 63 2.84 -13.66 27.27
N ASP A 64 2.97 -12.94 26.14
CA ASP A 64 3.02 -11.48 26.08
C ASP A 64 2.35 -10.99 24.79
N GLY A 65 1.26 -10.23 24.92
CA GLY A 65 0.53 -9.65 23.81
C GLY A 65 1.31 -8.57 23.06
N GLN A 66 2.26 -7.91 23.72
CA GLN A 66 3.05 -6.82 23.13
C GLN A 66 4.00 -7.31 22.02
N VAL A 67 4.24 -8.62 21.93
CA VAL A 67 4.98 -9.26 20.84
C VAL A 67 4.33 -9.00 19.48
N LEU A 68 3.02 -8.74 19.44
CA LEU A 68 2.30 -8.34 18.23
C LEU A 68 2.98 -7.15 17.51
N ARG A 69 3.43 -6.14 18.26
CA ARG A 69 4.01 -4.91 17.70
C ARG A 69 5.34 -5.18 17.01
N GLU A 70 6.17 -6.00 17.62
CA GLU A 70 7.48 -6.36 17.08
C GLU A 70 7.36 -7.35 15.93
N TRP A 71 6.42 -8.31 15.99
CA TRP A 71 6.08 -9.13 14.83
C TRP A 71 5.62 -8.26 13.65
N PHE A 72 4.65 -7.36 13.85
CA PHE A 72 4.14 -6.54 12.75
C PHE A 72 5.23 -5.62 12.15
N SER A 73 6.09 -5.05 13.00
CA SER A 73 7.26 -4.29 12.55
C SER A 73 8.21 -5.15 11.70
N THR A 74 8.41 -6.42 12.08
CA THR A 74 9.19 -7.39 11.32
C THR A 74 8.55 -7.69 9.97
N VAL A 75 7.22 -7.88 9.91
CA VAL A 75 6.49 -8.07 8.63
C VAL A 75 6.72 -6.91 7.67
N LEU A 76 6.56 -5.66 8.16
CA LEU A 76 6.75 -4.47 7.34
C LEU A 76 8.20 -4.33 6.86
N GLN A 77 9.17 -4.60 7.73
CA GLN A 77 10.59 -4.59 7.39
C GLN A 77 10.90 -5.58 6.26
N TYR A 78 10.47 -6.83 6.38
CA TYR A 78 10.73 -7.84 5.34
C TYR A 78 9.92 -7.63 4.07
N SER A 79 8.72 -7.03 4.16
CA SER A 79 7.95 -6.61 2.99
C SER A 79 8.71 -5.55 2.17
N ASN A 80 9.35 -4.59 2.85
CA ASN A 80 10.19 -3.59 2.20
C ASN A 80 11.46 -4.21 1.60
N VAL A 81 12.13 -5.10 2.35
CA VAL A 81 13.34 -5.79 1.86
C VAL A 81 13.02 -6.65 0.64
N ALA A 82 11.94 -7.43 0.64
CA ALA A 82 11.53 -8.25 -0.50
C ALA A 82 11.29 -7.37 -1.75
N THR A 83 10.55 -6.27 -1.56
CA THR A 83 10.30 -5.28 -2.62
C THR A 83 11.59 -4.70 -3.20
N LEU A 84 12.59 -4.42 -2.35
CA LEU A 84 13.88 -3.88 -2.77
C LEU A 84 14.80 -4.94 -3.41
N ALA A 85 14.77 -6.17 -2.90
CA ALA A 85 15.61 -7.26 -3.36
C ALA A 85 15.17 -7.82 -4.72
N GLY A 86 13.89 -7.66 -5.08
CA GLY A 86 13.35 -8.01 -6.40
C GLY A 86 12.42 -9.24 -6.42
N PRO A 87 12.60 -10.27 -5.58
CA PRO A 87 11.61 -11.33 -5.45
C PRO A 87 10.30 -10.82 -4.82
N TYR A 88 9.17 -11.20 -5.41
CA TYR A 88 7.86 -10.99 -4.81
C TYR A 88 7.50 -12.16 -3.89
N SER A 89 6.93 -11.86 -2.75
CA SER A 89 6.24 -12.81 -1.87
C SER A 89 4.98 -12.16 -1.37
N ASP A 90 3.92 -12.95 -1.23
CA ASP A 90 2.65 -12.48 -0.70
C ASP A 90 2.81 -12.05 0.77
N PHE A 91 2.00 -11.06 1.16
CA PHE A 91 2.09 -10.47 2.51
C PHE A 91 1.86 -11.51 3.61
N GLY A 92 0.97 -12.48 3.38
CA GLY A 92 0.69 -13.58 4.31
C GLY A 92 1.90 -14.50 4.51
N ALA A 93 2.58 -14.89 3.44
CA ALA A 93 3.82 -15.67 3.54
C ALA A 93 4.93 -14.92 4.30
N ILE A 94 5.11 -13.63 4.04
CA ILE A 94 6.07 -12.80 4.79
C ILE A 94 5.67 -12.72 6.27
N ALA A 95 4.38 -12.55 6.55
CA ALA A 95 3.86 -12.47 7.91
C ALA A 95 4.05 -13.79 8.70
N GLY A 96 3.82 -14.94 8.07
CA GLY A 96 4.07 -16.25 8.65
C GLY A 96 5.56 -16.51 8.90
N ALA A 97 6.42 -16.23 7.92
CA ALA A 97 7.87 -16.38 8.09
C ALA A 97 8.42 -15.45 9.19
N ALA A 98 7.92 -14.21 9.27
CA ALA A 98 8.25 -13.28 10.34
C ALA A 98 7.79 -13.79 11.72
N LEU A 99 6.65 -14.48 11.81
CA LEU A 99 6.17 -15.09 13.05
C LEU A 99 7.13 -16.17 13.55
N ASP A 100 7.57 -17.06 12.64
CA ASP A 100 8.55 -18.10 12.96
C ASP A 100 9.90 -17.48 13.40
N MET A 101 10.34 -16.40 12.74
CA MET A 101 11.55 -15.67 13.13
C MET A 101 11.46 -15.07 14.53
N VAL A 102 10.35 -14.43 14.87
CA VAL A 102 10.11 -13.85 16.20
C VAL A 102 10.06 -14.95 17.27
N ALA A 103 9.41 -16.07 16.99
CA ALA A 103 9.39 -17.22 17.89
C ALA A 103 10.79 -17.81 18.13
N ALA A 104 11.59 -17.97 17.08
CA ALA A 104 12.97 -18.42 17.22
C ALA A 104 13.80 -17.44 18.07
N ALA A 105 13.68 -16.13 17.86
CA ALA A 105 14.38 -15.11 18.63
C ALA A 105 14.02 -15.14 20.13
N ARG A 106 12.74 -15.41 20.45
CA ARG A 106 12.24 -15.55 21.82
C ARG A 106 12.40 -16.93 22.43
N ARG A 107 12.85 -17.92 21.66
CA ARG A 107 12.83 -19.34 22.05
C ARG A 107 11.44 -19.83 22.45
N ALA A 108 10.41 -19.29 21.80
CA ALA A 108 9.02 -19.71 21.96
C ALA A 108 8.73 -20.89 21.03
N SER A 109 7.87 -21.82 21.48
CA SER A 109 7.39 -22.94 20.67
C SER A 109 5.98 -22.63 20.18
N LEU A 110 5.79 -22.53 18.86
CA LEU A 110 4.49 -22.31 18.24
C LEU A 110 3.84 -23.64 17.85
N THR A 111 2.59 -23.84 18.23
CA THR A 111 1.77 -24.96 17.78
C THR A 111 1.13 -24.67 16.41
N PRO A 112 0.56 -25.67 15.72
CA PRO A 112 -0.22 -25.42 14.51
C PRO A 112 -1.37 -24.42 14.73
N GLY A 113 -2.07 -24.51 15.87
CA GLY A 113 -3.19 -23.63 16.19
C GLY A 113 -2.80 -22.19 16.53
N ASP A 114 -1.51 -21.89 16.68
CA ASP A 114 -1.01 -20.51 16.82
C ASP A 114 -0.79 -19.83 15.46
N ARG A 115 -0.91 -20.60 14.35
CA ARG A 115 -0.73 -20.14 12.97
C ARG A 115 -2.05 -20.05 12.18
N ASP A 116 -3.15 -20.48 12.80
CA ASP A 116 -4.52 -20.42 12.28
C ASP A 116 -5.18 -19.08 12.63
#